data_AF-A0A1B6H8R8-F1
#
_entry.id   AF-A0A1B6H8R8-F1
#
_cell.length_a   1.000
_cell.length_b   1.000
_cell.length_c   1.000
_cell.angle_alpha   90.00
_cell.angle_beta   90.00
_cell.angle_gamma   90.00
#
_symmetry.space_group_name_H-M   'P 1'
#
loop_
_entity.id
_entity.type
_entity.pdbx_description
1 polymer ?
#
loop_
_entity_poly.entity_id
_entity_poly.type
_entity_poly.pdbx_seq_one_letter_code
_entity_poly.pdbx_strand_id
1 'polypeptide(L)'
;ILPGGDATEIGEKGINLSGGQKQRVSLARAVYSDADIYLMDDPLSAVDSHVGRHIFDNIIGPKGQLHKKTRILVTHGIAFLPQVDMIVVMKGGEIVERGTFKELLDVKGEFSDFLMQHLVETDQHELIPEVEEFVDEEVIQTVQRQMSKSDSIRFISSTKSDSSHKLSITQQIKEGTEVGVDSKTQNQTTNRDATLYQLEEVEEMKSNQSKEMEIVENGDKTMIAETDLKDKDSEMEALLKKFQDSERKTERTYTISAIDRKSATQPEMKQKTKLIQTETAETGRVKRGVYLHYCKCMGVWLVVGTFSLSLLSQAAAILANIWLSRWTSDLSAAVNGTQDMDKRNFYLQVYFTFGLAQVVAVVASTLVLAIATVMGARHLHESILSNILRCPMSFFDTTPMGRIVNRLSKDIDVVDNMLPKNLRMAQDALVTVFGTLVIIIWSTPLFVIAFVPIGILYYYLQKIYVTTSRQIKRIESVTRSPIYSHFSETLSGVSSIRAYKVEKRFINTLLEKVDTNQVCLIP
;
A
#
# COMPACT_ATOMS: atom_id res chain seq x y z
N ILE A 1 4.75 25.68 13.95
CA ILE A 1 6.18 25.67 13.57
C ILE A 1 6.60 24.21 13.43
N LEU A 2 7.21 23.83 12.31
CA LEU A 2 7.63 22.45 12.05
C LEU A 2 8.89 22.11 12.86
N PRO A 3 9.00 20.89 13.43
CA PRO A 3 10.07 20.53 14.37
C PRO A 3 11.47 20.50 13.76
N GLY A 4 11.61 20.28 12.45
CA GLY A 4 12.87 20.32 11.72
C GLY A 4 13.09 21.59 10.89
N GLY A 5 12.25 22.62 11.07
CA GLY A 5 12.26 23.80 10.21
C GLY A 5 12.01 23.43 8.74
N ASP A 6 12.78 24.03 7.83
CA ASP A 6 12.69 23.80 6.37
C ASP A 6 13.06 22.37 5.95
N ALA A 7 13.98 21.72 6.68
CA ALA A 7 14.41 20.35 6.41
C ALA A 7 13.43 19.28 6.94
N THR A 8 12.21 19.67 7.34
CA THR A 8 11.20 18.73 7.85
C THR A 8 10.63 17.90 6.71
N GLU A 9 10.62 16.57 6.87
CA GLU A 9 9.97 15.67 5.93
C GLU A 9 8.45 15.87 5.94
N ILE A 10 7.90 16.23 4.78
CA ILE A 10 6.46 16.34 4.58
C ILE A 10 5.93 14.94 4.26
N GLY A 11 5.04 14.44 5.11
CA GLY A 11 4.45 13.10 4.92
C GLY A 11 3.60 12.99 3.65
N GLU A 12 3.25 11.76 3.28
CA GLU A 12 2.42 11.47 2.09
C GLU A 12 1.17 12.37 2.06
N LYS A 13 0.88 12.96 0.89
CA LYS A 13 -0.23 13.93 0.69
C LYS A 13 -0.22 15.12 1.67
N GLY A 14 0.93 15.42 2.26
CA GLY A 14 1.12 16.49 3.22
C GLY A 14 0.37 16.28 4.54
N ILE A 15 0.20 15.04 5.02
CA ILE A 15 -0.57 14.77 6.26
C ILE A 15 -0.13 15.63 7.47
N ASN A 16 1.15 16.04 7.50
CA ASN A 16 1.73 16.88 8.54
C ASN A 16 1.37 18.38 8.45
N LEU A 17 0.62 18.80 7.42
CA LEU A 17 0.30 20.20 7.12
C LEU A 17 -1.21 20.47 7.20
N SER A 18 -1.59 21.63 7.75
CA SER A 18 -2.97 22.11 7.68
C SER A 18 -3.37 22.48 6.24
N GLY A 19 -4.68 22.61 5.98
CA GLY A 19 -5.19 23.00 4.64
C GLY A 19 -4.52 24.25 4.08
N GLY A 20 -4.54 25.36 4.84
CA GLY A 20 -3.87 26.61 4.44
C GLY A 20 -2.34 26.50 4.33
N GLN A 21 -1.70 25.59 5.07
CA GLN A 21 -0.26 25.32 4.87
C GLN A 21 0.00 24.60 3.54
N LYS A 22 -0.79 23.57 3.19
CA LYS A 22 -0.67 22.87 1.90
C LYS A 22 -0.86 23.82 0.73
N GLN A 23 -1.86 24.70 0.82
CA GLN A 23 -2.18 25.68 -0.21
C GLN A 23 -1.02 26.66 -0.41
N ARG A 24 -0.45 27.20 0.69
CA ARG A 24 0.74 28.07 0.62
C ARG A 24 1.98 27.39 0.06
N VAL A 25 2.23 26.13 0.42
CA VAL A 25 3.35 25.36 -0.17
C VAL A 25 3.14 25.13 -1.67
N SER A 26 1.91 24.81 -2.09
CA SER A 26 1.57 24.65 -3.51
C SER A 26 1.74 25.97 -4.29
N LEU A 27 1.29 27.09 -3.71
CA LEU A 27 1.44 28.42 -4.30
C LEU A 27 2.91 28.82 -4.40
N ALA A 28 3.69 28.61 -3.33
CA ALA A 28 5.13 28.88 -3.34
C ALA A 28 5.85 28.09 -4.43
N ARG A 29 5.51 26.81 -4.61
CA ARG A 29 6.03 25.97 -5.71
C ARG A 29 5.69 26.54 -7.08
N ALA A 30 4.47 27.05 -7.28
CA ALA A 30 4.08 27.66 -8.54
C ALA A 30 4.91 28.93 -8.81
N VAL A 31 4.99 29.85 -7.84
CA VAL A 31 5.74 31.10 -7.95
C VAL A 31 7.22 30.84 -8.22
N TYR A 32 7.80 29.85 -7.54
CA TYR A 32 9.22 29.49 -7.69
C TYR A 32 9.55 28.88 -9.07
N SER A 33 8.55 28.37 -9.79
CA SER A 33 8.73 27.84 -11.14
C SER A 33 8.95 28.93 -12.19
N ASP A 34 8.70 30.21 -11.87
CA ASP A 34 8.82 31.38 -12.75
C ASP A 34 8.23 31.19 -14.17
N ALA A 35 7.02 30.62 -14.24
CA ALA A 35 6.31 30.43 -15.50
C ALA A 35 5.88 31.78 -16.12
N ASP A 36 5.47 31.76 -17.39
CA ASP A 36 4.90 32.95 -18.05
C ASP A 36 3.40 33.12 -17.75
N ILE A 37 2.71 32.00 -17.53
CA ILE A 37 1.27 31.93 -17.27
C ILE A 37 1.03 31.19 -15.95
N TYR A 38 0.24 31.80 -15.08
CA TYR A 38 -0.18 31.24 -13.80
C TYR A 38 -1.68 30.97 -13.83
N LEU A 39 -2.05 29.72 -13.63
CA LEU A 39 -3.44 29.28 -13.45
C LEU A 39 -3.64 28.93 -11.98
N MET A 40 -4.53 29.66 -11.31
CA MET A 40 -4.79 29.50 -9.88
C MET A 40 -6.25 29.16 -9.66
N ASP A 41 -6.50 27.94 -9.18
CA ASP A 41 -7.83 27.45 -8.81
C ASP A 41 -8.02 27.64 -7.30
N ASP A 42 -8.77 28.68 -6.96
CA ASP A 42 -9.14 29.13 -5.62
C ASP A 42 -7.98 29.10 -4.60
N PRO A 43 -6.91 29.89 -4.80
CA PRO A 43 -5.66 29.81 -4.03
C PRO A 43 -5.76 30.38 -2.61
N LEU A 44 -6.85 31.03 -2.23
CA LEU A 44 -7.00 31.74 -0.94
C LEU A 44 -8.09 31.17 -0.02
N SER A 45 -8.79 30.10 -0.40
CA SER A 45 -9.94 29.61 0.38
C SER A 45 -9.64 28.94 1.71
N ALA A 46 -8.45 28.37 1.90
CA ALA A 46 -8.08 27.72 3.17
C ALA A 46 -7.13 28.58 4.03
N VAL A 47 -6.94 29.85 3.69
CA VAL A 47 -6.14 30.82 4.45
C VAL A 47 -7.03 31.89 5.07
N ASP A 48 -6.64 32.38 6.24
CA ASP A 48 -7.32 33.49 6.91
C ASP A 48 -7.22 34.79 6.09
N SER A 49 -8.16 35.71 6.29
CA SER A 49 -8.28 36.95 5.51
C SER A 49 -7.03 37.84 5.59
N HIS A 50 -6.34 37.88 6.74
CA HIS A 50 -5.10 38.64 6.90
C HIS A 50 -3.94 38.04 6.10
N VAL A 51 -3.72 36.73 6.21
CA VAL A 51 -2.72 36.01 5.39
C VAL A 51 -3.10 36.07 3.91
N GLY A 52 -4.38 35.97 3.57
CA GLY A 52 -4.88 36.08 2.21
C GLY A 52 -4.52 37.42 1.58
N ARG A 53 -4.77 38.52 2.30
CA ARG A 53 -4.37 39.87 1.88
C ARG A 53 -2.85 39.99 1.71
N HIS A 54 -2.06 39.46 2.66
CA HIS A 54 -0.60 39.46 2.54
C HIS A 54 -0.11 38.69 1.30
N ILE A 55 -0.71 37.55 0.98
CA ILE A 55 -0.38 36.77 -0.22
C ILE A 55 -0.78 37.55 -1.48
N PHE A 56 -1.97 38.16 -1.48
CA PHE A 56 -2.45 38.93 -2.62
C PHE A 56 -1.52 40.12 -2.88
N ASP A 57 -1.29 40.98 -1.90
CA ASP A 57 -0.51 42.22 -2.09
C ASP A 57 0.93 41.97 -2.53
N ASN A 58 1.58 40.94 -1.97
CA ASN A 58 3.00 40.67 -2.22
C ASN A 58 3.25 39.74 -3.41
N ILE A 59 2.27 38.93 -3.83
CA ILE A 59 2.48 37.89 -4.85
C ILE A 59 1.55 38.08 -6.06
N ILE A 60 0.23 38.03 -5.85
CA ILE A 60 -0.76 37.90 -6.92
C ILE A 60 -1.19 39.26 -7.51
N GLY A 61 -1.33 40.26 -6.66
CA GLY A 61 -1.88 41.57 -6.96
C GLY A 61 -0.96 42.42 -7.86
N PRO A 62 -1.40 43.62 -8.22
CA PRO A 62 -0.72 44.48 -9.20
C PRO A 62 0.67 44.95 -8.74
N LYS A 63 0.91 44.97 -7.42
CA LYS A 63 2.21 45.30 -6.80
C LYS A 63 3.04 44.07 -6.43
N GLY A 64 2.50 42.87 -6.66
CA GLY A 64 3.12 41.62 -6.26
C GLY A 64 4.26 41.17 -7.18
N GLN A 65 4.95 40.11 -6.78
CA GLN A 65 6.05 39.55 -7.57
C GLN A 65 5.61 39.12 -8.98
N LEU A 66 4.38 38.63 -9.13
CA LEU A 66 3.87 38.17 -10.41
C LEU A 66 3.34 39.28 -11.31
N HIS A 67 3.45 40.58 -10.94
CA HIS A 67 2.83 41.70 -11.65
C HIS A 67 3.06 41.74 -13.17
N LYS A 68 4.23 41.29 -13.66
CA LYS A 68 4.57 41.24 -15.10
C LYS A 68 4.14 39.97 -15.83
N LYS A 69 3.66 38.95 -15.12
CA LYS A 69 3.28 37.64 -15.67
C LYS A 69 1.77 37.57 -15.91
N THR A 70 1.33 36.70 -16.80
CA THR A 70 -0.12 36.47 -17.02
C THR A 70 -0.67 35.65 -15.86
N ARG A 71 -1.74 36.13 -15.23
CA ARG A 71 -2.36 35.52 -14.05
C ARG A 71 -3.84 35.29 -14.32
N ILE A 72 -4.30 34.05 -14.20
CA ILE A 72 -5.71 33.68 -14.27
C ILE A 72 -6.08 33.09 -12.91
N LEU A 73 -7.03 33.73 -12.26
CA LEU A 73 -7.51 33.39 -10.93
C LEU A 73 -8.98 32.97 -11.04
N VAL A 74 -9.28 31.75 -10.62
CA VAL A 74 -10.65 31.30 -10.35
C VAL A 74 -10.83 31.40 -8.84
N THR A 75 -11.85 32.10 -8.35
CA THR A 75 -12.08 32.20 -6.90
C THR A 75 -13.56 32.40 -6.62
N HIS A 76 -13.99 31.93 -5.45
CA HIS A 76 -15.30 32.26 -4.89
C HIS A 76 -15.28 33.56 -4.06
N GLY A 77 -14.10 34.07 -3.71
CA GLY A 77 -13.96 35.26 -2.87
C GLY A 77 -14.13 36.57 -3.64
N ILE A 78 -14.97 37.46 -3.12
CA ILE A 78 -15.23 38.78 -3.71
C ILE A 78 -14.17 39.85 -3.35
N ALA A 79 -13.39 39.58 -2.31
CA ALA A 79 -12.47 40.51 -1.64
C ALA A 79 -11.52 41.26 -2.58
N PHE A 80 -11.01 40.59 -3.61
CA PHE A 80 -9.93 41.10 -4.46
C PHE A 80 -10.39 41.40 -5.89
N LEU A 81 -11.68 41.22 -6.20
CA LEU A 81 -12.23 41.46 -7.54
C LEU A 81 -12.07 42.90 -8.04
N PRO A 82 -12.16 43.96 -7.21
CA PRO A 82 -11.94 45.32 -7.70
C PRO A 82 -10.51 45.61 -8.19
N GLN A 83 -9.54 44.79 -7.77
CA GLN A 83 -8.12 44.97 -8.08
C GLN A 83 -7.66 44.17 -9.32
N VAL A 84 -8.57 43.43 -9.98
CA VAL A 84 -8.24 42.65 -11.19
C VAL A 84 -8.52 43.43 -12.47
N ASP A 85 -7.77 43.11 -13.52
CA ASP A 85 -7.88 43.82 -14.80
C ASP A 85 -9.16 43.47 -15.58
N MET A 86 -9.61 42.21 -15.50
CA MET A 86 -10.78 41.69 -16.21
C MET A 86 -11.42 40.54 -15.44
N ILE A 87 -12.75 40.55 -15.36
CA ILE A 87 -13.57 39.51 -14.74
C ILE A 87 -14.36 38.80 -15.83
N VAL A 88 -14.47 37.48 -15.73
CA VAL A 88 -15.26 36.63 -16.62
C VAL A 88 -16.23 35.82 -15.77
N VAL A 89 -17.52 35.94 -16.05
CA VAL A 89 -18.60 35.26 -15.32
C VAL A 89 -19.10 34.08 -16.14
N MET A 90 -19.16 32.91 -15.50
CA MET A 90 -19.62 31.67 -16.12
C MET A 90 -20.89 31.15 -15.43
N LYS A 91 -21.88 30.72 -16.21
CA LYS A 91 -23.11 30.09 -15.73
C LYS A 91 -23.50 28.94 -16.66
N GLY A 92 -23.84 27.78 -16.10
CA GLY A 92 -24.26 26.62 -16.91
C GLY A 92 -23.20 26.08 -17.88
N GLY A 93 -21.91 26.37 -17.66
CA GLY A 93 -20.82 25.98 -18.56
C GLY A 93 -20.55 26.97 -19.70
N GLU A 94 -21.27 28.10 -19.77
CA GLU A 94 -21.08 29.15 -20.77
C GLU A 94 -20.60 30.46 -20.13
N ILE A 95 -19.91 31.29 -20.90
CA ILE A 95 -19.49 32.64 -20.48
C ILE A 95 -20.67 33.58 -20.71
N VAL A 96 -21.18 34.18 -19.64
CA VAL A 96 -22.35 35.08 -19.69
C VAL A 96 -21.91 36.54 -19.85
N GLU A 97 -20.95 36.96 -19.03
CA GLU A 97 -20.49 38.35 -18.97
C GLU A 97 -18.96 38.41 -18.87
N ARG A 98 -18.37 39.47 -19.43
CA ARG A 98 -16.95 39.79 -19.28
C ARG A 98 -16.75 41.31 -19.27
N GLY A 99 -15.89 41.80 -18.40
CA GLY A 99 -15.61 43.23 -18.30
C GLY A 99 -14.77 43.57 -17.08
N THR A 100 -14.54 44.86 -16.87
CA THR A 100 -13.97 45.37 -15.61
C THR A 100 -15.02 45.31 -14.49
N PHE A 101 -14.57 45.39 -13.23
CA PHE A 101 -15.46 45.38 -12.08
C PHE A 101 -16.58 46.43 -12.18
N LYS A 102 -16.25 47.65 -12.62
CA LYS A 102 -17.22 48.75 -12.77
C LYS A 102 -18.21 48.49 -13.90
N GLU A 103 -17.73 48.06 -15.06
CA GLU A 103 -18.61 47.75 -16.21
C GLU A 103 -19.63 46.66 -15.87
N LEU A 104 -19.22 45.62 -15.13
CA LEU A 104 -20.12 44.53 -14.74
C LEU A 104 -21.11 44.94 -13.64
N LEU A 105 -20.75 45.91 -12.80
CA LEU A 105 -21.66 46.47 -11.78
C LEU A 105 -22.73 47.35 -12.43
N ASP A 106 -22.36 48.15 -13.43
CA ASP A 106 -23.28 49.04 -14.16
C ASP A 106 -24.34 48.27 -14.97
N VAL A 107 -23.95 47.11 -15.52
CA VAL A 107 -24.85 46.23 -16.31
C VAL A 107 -25.96 45.61 -15.46
N LYS A 108 -25.81 45.56 -14.13
CA LYS A 108 -26.77 44.94 -13.19
C LYS A 108 -27.19 43.52 -13.63
N GLY A 109 -26.24 42.77 -14.15
CA GLY A 109 -26.42 41.41 -14.64
C GLY A 109 -26.15 40.34 -13.59
N GLU A 110 -25.78 39.13 -14.04
CA GLU A 110 -25.55 37.97 -13.16
C GLU A 110 -24.40 38.20 -12.17
N PHE A 111 -23.40 39.00 -12.54
CA PHE A 111 -22.32 39.40 -11.63
C PHE A 111 -22.84 40.17 -10.42
N SER A 112 -23.76 41.10 -10.65
CA SER A 112 -24.32 41.97 -9.60
C SER A 112 -25.19 41.17 -8.63
N ASP A 113 -26.00 40.24 -9.15
CA ASP A 113 -26.80 39.33 -8.33
C ASP A 113 -25.93 38.42 -7.45
N PHE A 114 -24.83 37.88 -8.01
CA PHE A 114 -23.86 37.10 -7.26
C PHE A 114 -23.23 37.92 -6.12
N LEU A 115 -22.81 39.15 -6.41
CA LEU A 115 -22.18 40.04 -5.44
C LEU A 115 -23.16 40.38 -4.30
N MET A 116 -24.42 40.69 -4.63
CA MET A 116 -25.48 40.94 -3.65
C MET A 116 -25.74 39.74 -2.74
N GLN A 117 -25.83 38.54 -3.31
CA GLN A 117 -26.04 37.33 -2.53
C GLN A 117 -24.86 37.08 -1.56
N HIS A 118 -23.63 37.27 -2.02
CA HIS A 118 -22.44 37.02 -1.21
C HIS A 118 -22.27 38.04 -0.07
N LEU A 119 -22.65 39.31 -0.30
CA LEU A 119 -22.72 40.36 0.71
C LEU A 119 -23.80 40.11 1.77
N VAL A 120 -24.88 39.39 1.41
CA VAL A 120 -25.93 39.00 2.36
C VAL A 120 -25.50 37.82 3.24
N GLU A 121 -24.73 36.88 2.69
CA GLU A 121 -24.27 35.69 3.40
C GLU A 121 -23.08 35.95 4.33
N THR A 122 -22.22 36.91 3.98
CA THR A 122 -21.07 37.30 4.80
C THR A 122 -21.51 38.43 5.72
N ASP A 123 -21.69 38.17 7.02
CA ASP A 123 -21.99 39.22 8.01
C ASP A 123 -21.10 40.45 7.77
N GLN A 124 -21.69 41.66 7.77
CA GLN A 124 -21.11 42.93 7.31
C GLN A 124 -19.69 43.29 7.86
N HIS A 125 -19.13 42.54 8.80
CA HIS A 125 -17.83 42.78 9.40
C HIS A 125 -16.61 42.39 8.55
N GLU A 126 -16.79 41.73 7.40
CA GLU A 126 -15.70 41.45 6.45
C GLU A 126 -15.86 42.17 5.09
N LEU A 127 -16.68 43.22 4.99
CA LEU A 127 -16.51 44.13 3.86
C LEU A 127 -15.16 44.83 3.98
N ILE A 128 -14.33 44.58 2.99
CA ILE A 128 -13.08 45.28 2.79
C ILE A 128 -13.42 46.73 2.37
N PRO A 129 -12.77 47.76 2.93
CA PRO A 129 -13.00 49.17 2.58
C PRO A 129 -12.95 49.45 1.07
N GLU A 130 -12.14 48.68 0.35
CA GLU A 130 -11.97 48.75 -1.11
C GLU A 130 -13.22 48.32 -1.88
N VAL A 131 -14.10 47.46 -1.33
CA VAL A 131 -15.37 47.09 -1.97
C VAL A 131 -16.45 48.11 -1.65
N GLU A 132 -16.47 48.66 -0.43
CA GLU A 132 -17.40 49.74 -0.04
C GLU A 132 -17.23 51.00 -0.90
N GLU A 133 -16.01 51.31 -1.37
CA GLU A 133 -15.75 52.49 -2.21
C GLU A 133 -16.34 52.37 -3.64
N PHE A 134 -16.55 51.15 -4.13
CA PHE A 134 -17.07 50.90 -5.49
C PHE A 134 -18.53 50.45 -5.52
N VAL A 135 -19.14 50.15 -4.38
CA VAL A 135 -20.55 49.77 -4.29
C VAL A 135 -21.36 51.01 -3.94
N ASP A 136 -22.25 51.45 -4.84
CA ASP A 136 -23.10 52.61 -4.61
C ASP A 136 -23.92 52.48 -3.31
N GLU A 137 -24.13 53.59 -2.59
CA GLU A 137 -24.97 53.67 -1.38
C GLU A 137 -26.37 53.05 -1.60
N GLU A 138 -26.89 53.12 -2.83
CA GLU A 138 -28.19 52.58 -3.23
C GLU A 138 -28.23 51.03 -3.21
N VAL A 139 -27.11 50.38 -3.54
CA VAL A 139 -26.93 48.93 -3.49
C VAL A 139 -26.83 48.47 -2.04
N ILE A 140 -26.05 49.18 -1.22
CA ILE A 140 -25.94 48.94 0.23
C ILE A 140 -27.32 49.07 0.91
N GLN A 141 -28.10 50.11 0.58
CA GLN A 141 -29.46 50.30 1.08
C GLN A 141 -30.41 49.16 0.63
N THR A 142 -30.24 48.63 -0.58
CA THR A 142 -31.05 47.51 -1.09
C THR A 142 -30.73 46.21 -0.34
N VAL A 143 -29.45 45.93 -0.06
CA VAL A 143 -29.01 44.81 0.80
C VAL A 143 -29.62 44.95 2.20
N GLN A 144 -29.51 46.14 2.79
CA GLN A 144 -30.00 46.42 4.15
C GLN A 144 -31.54 46.25 4.25
N ARG A 145 -32.26 46.60 3.17
CA ARG A 145 -33.71 46.40 3.05
C ARG A 145 -34.12 44.94 2.84
N GLN A 146 -33.27 44.12 2.21
CA GLN A 146 -33.49 42.67 2.09
C GLN A 146 -33.16 41.93 3.40
N MET A 147 -32.10 42.32 4.10
CA MET A 147 -31.78 41.78 5.43
C MET A 147 -32.89 42.08 6.46
N SER A 148 -33.45 43.29 6.47
CA SER A 148 -34.55 43.63 7.37
C SER A 148 -35.81 42.79 7.12
N LYS A 149 -36.01 42.30 5.89
CA LYS A 149 -37.09 41.37 5.51
C LYS A 149 -36.80 39.92 5.92
N SER A 150 -35.54 39.50 5.89
CA SER A 150 -35.12 38.14 6.28
C SER A 150 -35.10 37.94 7.80
N ASP A 151 -34.67 38.95 8.56
CA ASP A 151 -34.69 38.90 10.03
C ASP A 151 -36.11 38.91 10.61
N SER A 152 -37.04 39.61 9.95
CA SER A 152 -38.46 39.58 10.33
C SER A 152 -39.13 38.23 10.05
N ILE A 153 -38.62 37.43 9.11
CA ILE A 153 -39.09 36.05 8.86
C ILE A 153 -38.51 35.05 9.89
N ARG A 154 -37.25 35.22 10.33
CA ARG A 154 -36.64 34.40 11.39
C ARG A 154 -37.36 34.56 12.74
N PHE A 155 -37.82 35.76 13.08
CA PHE A 155 -38.61 36.03 14.29
C PHE A 155 -40.00 35.36 14.31
N ILE A 156 -40.59 35.06 13.14
CA ILE A 156 -41.88 34.37 13.03
C ILE A 156 -41.71 32.84 13.16
N SER A 157 -40.54 32.30 12.79
CA SER A 157 -40.26 30.86 12.92
C SER A 157 -39.97 30.42 14.35
N SER A 158 -39.45 31.30 15.21
CA SER A 158 -39.10 30.97 16.60
C SER A 158 -40.28 31.00 17.58
N THR A 159 -41.46 31.46 17.14
CA THR A 159 -42.66 31.62 17.99
C THR A 159 -43.71 30.51 17.80
N LYS A 160 -43.45 29.52 16.91
CA LYS A 160 -44.40 28.43 16.62
C LYS A 160 -44.01 27.04 17.14
N SER A 161 -42.89 26.88 17.85
CA SER A 161 -42.38 25.55 18.22
C SER A 161 -42.46 25.22 19.71
N ASP A 162 -43.51 25.68 20.42
CA ASP A 162 -43.69 25.25 21.82
C ASP A 162 -45.17 25.14 22.23
N SER A 163 -45.87 24.15 21.68
CA SER A 163 -46.99 23.46 22.34
C SER A 163 -47.53 22.34 21.45
N SER A 164 -47.25 21.07 21.78
CA SER A 164 -48.23 19.95 21.87
C SER A 164 -47.59 18.55 21.76
N HIS A 165 -47.41 17.95 22.94
CA HIS A 165 -47.63 16.55 23.35
C HIS A 165 -47.65 15.37 22.33
N LYS A 166 -46.71 14.44 22.56
CA LYS A 166 -46.91 13.01 22.98
C LYS A 166 -48.06 12.18 22.35
N LEU A 167 -47.72 11.11 21.61
CA LEU A 167 -47.99 9.66 21.85
C LEU A 167 -47.86 8.86 20.51
N SER A 168 -46.99 7.84 20.41
CA SER A 168 -47.24 6.38 20.54
C SER A 168 -47.09 5.57 19.23
N ILE A 169 -46.10 4.67 19.23
CA ILE A 169 -46.16 3.22 18.90
C ILE A 169 -46.57 2.75 17.48
N THR A 170 -45.57 2.19 16.78
CA THR A 170 -45.43 0.88 16.08
C THR A 170 -46.61 0.20 15.35
N GLN A 171 -46.45 -0.05 14.04
CA GLN A 171 -46.69 -1.33 13.30
C GLN A 171 -46.42 -1.10 11.79
N GLN A 172 -45.43 -1.68 11.12
CA GLN A 172 -45.25 -3.05 10.60
C GLN A 172 -46.31 -3.56 9.60
N ILE A 173 -45.81 -3.96 8.41
CA ILE A 173 -46.19 -5.13 7.55
C ILE A 173 -46.78 -4.84 6.15
N LYS A 174 -46.02 -5.34 5.12
CA LYS A 174 -46.37 -6.01 3.82
C LYS A 174 -47.38 -5.34 2.87
N GLU A 175 -47.40 -5.53 1.56
CA GLU A 175 -46.97 -6.52 0.55
C GLU A 175 -46.95 -5.71 -0.79
N GLY A 176 -46.07 -5.89 -1.78
CA GLY A 176 -46.01 -7.05 -2.67
C GLY A 176 -46.83 -6.84 -3.97
N THR A 177 -46.11 -6.75 -5.11
CA THR A 177 -46.46 -7.27 -6.46
C THR A 177 -46.86 -6.29 -7.59
N GLU A 178 -45.92 -6.18 -8.56
CA GLU A 178 -45.98 -6.09 -10.04
C GLU A 178 -46.92 -5.12 -10.79
N VAL A 179 -46.34 -4.32 -11.73
CA VAL A 179 -46.70 -4.27 -13.18
C VAL A 179 -45.52 -3.69 -14.01
N GLY A 180 -45.07 -4.45 -15.03
CA GLY A 180 -44.93 -4.03 -16.44
C GLY A 180 -43.85 -3.02 -16.91
N VAL A 181 -42.73 -3.56 -17.38
CA VAL A 181 -41.98 -3.30 -18.66
C VAL A 181 -42.36 -2.05 -19.48
N ASP A 182 -41.40 -1.14 -19.75
CA ASP A 182 -40.79 -1.02 -21.08
C ASP A 182 -39.51 -0.15 -21.19
N SER A 183 -38.73 -0.52 -22.21
CA SER A 183 -37.37 -0.19 -22.64
C SER A 183 -36.79 1.24 -22.58
N LYS A 184 -35.51 1.33 -22.17
CA LYS A 184 -34.33 1.80 -22.95
C LYS A 184 -33.17 2.14 -22.01
N THR A 185 -32.02 1.49 -22.17
CA THR A 185 -30.67 2.12 -22.31
C THR A 185 -29.63 1.02 -22.49
N GLN A 186 -29.02 1.04 -23.68
CA GLN A 186 -27.88 0.21 -24.07
C GLN A 186 -26.60 1.00 -23.76
N ASN A 187 -25.53 0.24 -23.43
CA ASN A 187 -24.10 0.59 -23.51
C ASN A 187 -23.44 1.31 -22.32
N GLN A 188 -22.91 0.51 -21.38
CA GLN A 188 -21.58 0.73 -20.76
C GLN A 188 -21.09 -0.57 -20.10
N THR A 189 -20.64 -1.53 -20.92
CA THR A 189 -19.93 -2.73 -20.46
C THR A 189 -18.85 -3.10 -21.47
N THR A 190 -17.80 -2.28 -21.53
CA THR A 190 -16.55 -2.59 -22.24
C THR A 190 -15.43 -1.83 -21.56
N ASN A 191 -14.94 -2.33 -20.42
CA ASN A 191 -13.59 -2.00 -19.91
C ASN A 191 -13.07 -2.85 -18.73
N ARG A 192 -13.79 -3.89 -18.28
CA ARG A 192 -13.30 -4.78 -17.21
C ARG A 192 -12.55 -6.02 -17.72
N ASP A 193 -12.70 -6.38 -18.99
CA ASP A 193 -12.10 -7.61 -19.52
C ASP A 193 -10.66 -7.41 -20.05
N ALA A 194 -10.29 -6.18 -20.44
CA ALA A 194 -8.94 -5.88 -20.94
C ALA A 194 -7.84 -5.93 -19.85
N THR A 195 -8.20 -5.81 -18.58
CA THR A 195 -7.25 -5.89 -17.44
C THR A 195 -7.00 -7.32 -16.98
N LEU A 196 -7.90 -8.26 -17.27
CA LEU A 196 -7.76 -9.66 -16.87
C LEU A 196 -6.80 -10.42 -17.81
N TYR A 197 -6.88 -10.14 -19.12
CA TYR A 197 -6.00 -10.76 -20.12
C TYR A 197 -4.53 -10.34 -20.01
N GLN A 198 -4.22 -9.18 -19.43
CA GLN A 198 -2.82 -8.74 -19.21
C GLN A 198 -2.18 -9.27 -17.92
N LEU A 199 -2.97 -9.78 -16.97
CA LEU A 199 -2.46 -10.40 -15.75
C LEU A 199 -2.05 -11.87 -15.97
N GLU A 200 -2.72 -12.56 -16.89
CA GLU A 200 -2.42 -13.95 -17.28
C GLU A 200 -1.08 -14.05 -18.03
N GLU A 201 -0.77 -13.07 -18.88
CA GLU A 201 0.47 -13.02 -19.69
C GLU A 201 1.74 -12.81 -18.83
N VAL A 202 1.59 -12.19 -17.65
CA VAL A 202 2.69 -11.99 -16.67
C VAL A 202 2.92 -13.23 -15.79
N GLU A 203 1.91 -14.07 -15.58
CA GLU A 203 2.06 -15.35 -14.87
C GLU A 203 2.66 -16.44 -15.77
N GLU A 204 2.38 -16.42 -17.08
CA GLU A 204 3.03 -17.31 -18.05
C GLU A 204 4.55 -17.07 -18.16
N MET A 205 5.02 -15.82 -18.03
CA MET A 205 6.45 -15.50 -18.00
C MET A 205 7.18 -16.07 -16.77
N LYS A 206 6.52 -16.18 -15.61
CA LYS A 206 7.10 -16.81 -14.40
C LYS A 206 7.31 -18.32 -14.54
N SER A 207 6.44 -18.97 -15.31
CA SER A 207 6.50 -20.41 -15.58
C SER A 207 7.68 -20.77 -16.50
N ASN A 208 7.90 -19.96 -17.55
CA ASN A 208 8.96 -20.22 -18.53
C ASN A 208 10.37 -19.87 -18.03
N GLN A 209 10.53 -18.86 -17.17
CA GLN A 209 11.85 -18.53 -16.57
C GLN A 209 12.36 -19.59 -15.59
N SER A 210 11.46 -20.37 -14.98
CA SER A 210 11.84 -21.44 -14.04
C SER A 210 12.46 -22.66 -14.74
N LYS A 211 12.33 -22.79 -16.07
CA LYS A 211 12.89 -23.88 -16.88
C LYS A 211 14.26 -23.59 -17.48
N GLU A 212 14.68 -22.33 -17.56
CA GLU A 212 15.98 -21.97 -18.16
C GLU A 212 17.14 -21.95 -17.16
N MET A 213 16.89 -22.09 -15.86
CA MET A 213 17.91 -22.07 -14.80
C MET A 213 18.64 -23.41 -14.58
N GLU A 214 18.43 -24.41 -15.44
CA GLU A 214 19.05 -25.75 -15.32
C GLU A 214 20.25 -25.97 -16.25
N ILE A 215 20.66 -24.97 -17.04
CA ILE A 215 21.78 -25.09 -17.99
C ILE A 215 22.70 -23.88 -17.83
N VAL A 216 23.63 -23.92 -16.88
CA VAL A 216 25.03 -23.45 -17.00
C VAL A 216 25.72 -23.81 -15.67
N GLU A 217 26.40 -24.95 -15.64
CA GLU A 217 27.36 -25.28 -14.59
C GLU A 217 28.71 -25.56 -15.27
N ASN A 218 29.67 -24.65 -15.10
CA ASN A 218 31.09 -24.96 -15.19
C ASN A 218 31.94 -23.78 -14.70
N GLY A 219 32.87 -24.04 -13.79
CA GLY A 219 34.05 -23.18 -13.62
C GLY A 219 34.46 -22.86 -12.18
N ASP A 220 35.31 -23.74 -11.65
CA ASP A 220 36.37 -23.52 -10.67
C ASP A 220 36.10 -23.18 -9.19
N LYS A 221 36.61 -24.11 -8.37
CA LYS A 221 36.85 -24.02 -6.94
C LYS A 221 38.08 -23.17 -6.67
N THR A 222 38.00 -22.31 -5.65
CA THR A 222 39.16 -22.03 -4.78
C THR A 222 38.74 -22.04 -3.32
N MET A 223 39.45 -22.83 -2.54
CA MET A 223 39.35 -22.92 -1.08
C MET A 223 39.89 -21.63 -0.45
N ILE A 224 39.13 -20.99 0.44
CA ILE A 224 39.65 -19.99 1.37
C ILE A 224 39.33 -20.48 2.78
N ALA A 225 40.40 -20.64 3.56
CA ALA A 225 40.41 -21.12 4.93
C ALA A 225 39.66 -20.19 5.89
N GLU A 226 39.12 -20.81 6.94
CA GLU A 226 38.41 -20.23 8.07
C GLU A 226 39.24 -19.17 8.82
N THR A 227 38.69 -17.98 9.05
CA THR A 227 38.51 -17.36 10.39
C THR A 227 37.70 -16.06 10.28
N ASP A 228 36.93 -15.77 11.34
CA ASP A 228 36.18 -14.53 11.62
C ASP A 228 34.91 -14.20 10.80
N LEU A 229 33.80 -14.82 11.23
CA LEU A 229 32.42 -14.57 10.73
C LEU A 229 31.55 -13.75 11.69
N LYS A 230 32.12 -13.10 12.73
CA LYS A 230 31.40 -12.14 13.58
C LYS A 230 31.54 -10.69 13.10
N ASP A 231 32.58 -10.35 12.34
CA ASP A 231 32.83 -8.97 11.89
C ASP A 231 32.18 -8.62 10.54
N LYS A 232 31.84 -9.61 9.70
CA LYS A 232 31.26 -9.36 8.36
C LYS A 232 29.84 -8.77 8.40
N ASP A 233 29.06 -9.08 9.43
CA ASP A 233 27.75 -8.45 9.63
C ASP A 233 27.90 -6.96 9.98
N SER A 234 28.95 -6.59 10.74
CA SER A 234 29.26 -5.20 11.09
C SER A 234 29.86 -4.40 9.93
N GLU A 235 30.72 -5.01 9.11
CA GLU A 235 31.32 -4.36 7.93
C GLU A 235 30.30 -4.17 6.80
N MET A 236 29.42 -5.14 6.57
CA MET A 236 28.30 -5.02 5.63
C MET A 236 27.28 -4.00 6.15
N GLU A 237 27.04 -3.93 7.46
CA GLU A 237 26.24 -2.86 8.07
C GLU A 237 26.87 -1.48 7.88
N ALA A 238 28.20 -1.36 7.99
CA ALA A 238 28.91 -0.13 7.67
C ALA A 238 28.82 0.22 6.17
N LEU A 239 28.79 -0.78 5.28
CA LEU A 239 28.56 -0.61 3.85
C LEU A 239 27.11 -0.20 3.55
N LEU A 240 26.10 -0.82 4.16
CA LEU A 240 24.69 -0.45 4.02
C LEU A 240 24.42 0.96 4.56
N LYS A 241 25.05 1.33 5.69
CA LYS A 241 25.05 2.72 6.17
C LYS A 241 25.75 3.65 5.20
N LYS A 242 26.87 3.25 4.60
CA LYS A 242 27.57 4.01 3.55
C LYS A 242 26.74 4.13 2.26
N PHE A 243 25.92 3.14 1.89
CA PHE A 243 24.99 3.23 0.77
C PHE A 243 23.83 4.19 1.09
N GLN A 244 23.27 4.13 2.30
CA GLN A 244 22.28 5.10 2.80
C GLN A 244 22.86 6.53 2.97
N ASP A 245 24.17 6.65 3.26
CA ASP A 245 24.89 7.93 3.35
C ASP A 245 25.41 8.41 1.98
N SER A 246 25.58 7.50 1.02
CA SER A 246 25.92 7.76 -0.38
C SER A 246 24.75 8.46 -1.08
N GLU A 247 23.50 8.01 -0.84
CA GLU A 247 22.29 8.73 -1.26
C GLU A 247 22.26 10.19 -0.73
N ARG A 248 22.76 10.44 0.48
CA ARG A 248 22.89 11.80 1.05
C ARG A 248 23.98 12.65 0.39
N LYS A 249 24.98 12.05 -0.27
CA LYS A 249 26.04 12.78 -0.99
C LYS A 249 25.63 13.10 -2.42
N THR A 250 24.89 12.23 -3.09
CA THR A 250 24.41 12.48 -4.46
C THR A 250 23.40 13.64 -4.50
N GLU A 251 22.55 13.81 -3.48
CA GLU A 251 21.69 15.01 -3.35
C GLU A 251 22.46 16.29 -2.98
N ARG A 252 23.63 16.18 -2.33
CA ARG A 252 24.47 17.35 -1.97
C ARG A 252 25.31 17.87 -3.14
N THR A 253 25.61 17.06 -4.14
CA THR A 253 26.44 17.51 -5.28
C THR A 253 25.69 18.48 -6.20
N TYR A 254 24.35 18.45 -6.23
CA TYR A 254 23.54 19.38 -7.04
C TYR A 254 23.24 20.73 -6.35
N THR A 255 23.69 20.93 -5.11
CA THR A 255 23.48 22.18 -4.36
C THR A 255 24.74 23.04 -4.19
N ILE A 256 25.91 22.58 -4.66
CA ILE A 256 27.17 23.35 -4.61
C ILE A 256 27.50 23.88 -6.01
N SER A 257 26.61 24.70 -6.57
CA SER A 257 26.98 25.63 -7.64
C SER A 257 26.23 26.95 -7.50
N ALA A 258 26.13 27.47 -6.29
CA ALA A 258 25.88 28.88 -6.05
C ALA A 258 26.26 29.23 -4.61
N ILE A 259 26.94 30.35 -4.45
CA ILE A 259 27.28 31.03 -3.19
C ILE A 259 28.61 30.59 -2.58
N ASP A 260 29.68 31.14 -3.17
CA ASP A 260 30.93 31.41 -2.48
C ASP A 260 30.81 32.76 -1.77
N ARG A 261 30.83 32.78 -0.41
CA ARG A 261 31.24 33.92 0.44
C ARG A 261 31.24 33.57 1.94
N LYS A 262 32.46 33.41 2.45
CA LYS A 262 32.99 33.69 3.81
C LYS A 262 32.20 33.28 5.06
N SER A 263 32.70 32.20 5.68
CA SER A 263 33.05 32.04 7.10
C SER A 263 32.23 32.80 8.17
N ALA A 264 31.31 32.09 8.81
CA ALA A 264 30.97 32.28 10.22
C ALA A 264 30.48 30.95 10.82
N THR A 265 30.96 30.66 12.03
CA THR A 265 30.80 29.45 12.83
C THR A 265 29.34 28.98 12.94
N GLN A 266 29.02 27.77 12.50
CA GLN A 266 27.68 27.18 12.65
C GLN A 266 27.51 26.53 14.05
N PRO A 267 26.39 26.76 14.75
CA PRO A 267 26.03 25.98 15.92
C PRO A 267 25.49 24.59 15.50
N GLU A 268 25.72 23.58 16.34
CA GLU A 268 25.33 22.18 16.11
C GLU A 268 23.86 22.01 15.69
N MET A 269 23.62 21.37 14.55
CA MET A 269 22.29 20.96 14.09
C MET A 269 21.73 19.86 14.99
N LYS A 270 20.62 20.17 15.68
CA LYS A 270 19.79 19.18 16.39
C LYS A 270 19.29 18.09 15.44
N GLN A 271 19.26 16.85 15.95
CA GLN A 271 18.83 15.63 15.26
C GLN A 271 17.49 15.79 14.53
N LYS A 272 17.44 15.32 13.28
CA LYS A 272 16.28 15.32 12.38
C LYS A 272 15.06 14.64 13.02
N THR A 273 13.99 15.38 13.29
CA THR A 273 12.73 14.85 13.80
C THR A 273 11.92 14.23 12.65
N LYS A 274 12.14 12.94 12.35
CA LYS A 274 11.29 12.19 11.41
C LYS A 274 9.95 11.87 12.09
N LEU A 275 8.84 12.40 11.55
CA LEU A 275 7.48 12.09 12.05
C LEU A 275 7.02 10.70 11.59
N ILE A 276 7.35 10.31 10.36
CA ILE A 276 7.07 8.98 9.84
C ILE A 276 8.20 8.06 10.27
N GLN A 277 7.89 7.10 11.15
CA GLN A 277 8.82 6.03 11.45
C GLN A 277 9.02 5.19 10.19
N THR A 278 10.21 5.26 9.60
CA THR A 278 10.65 4.33 8.57
C THR A 278 10.63 2.92 9.14
N GLU A 279 10.01 1.98 8.44
CA GLU A 279 9.82 0.60 8.91
C GLU A 279 11.17 -0.02 9.32
N THR A 280 11.38 -0.18 10.62
CA THR A 280 12.53 -0.91 11.13
C THR A 280 12.24 -2.39 11.00
N ALA A 281 12.73 -3.02 9.92
CA ALA A 281 12.70 -4.47 9.82
C ALA A 281 13.44 -5.07 11.04
N GLU A 282 12.77 -5.88 11.86
CA GLU A 282 13.42 -6.61 12.96
C GLU A 282 14.60 -7.42 12.38
N THR A 283 15.80 -7.19 12.90
CA THR A 283 17.02 -7.87 12.45
C THR A 283 17.18 -9.21 13.19
N GLY A 284 17.46 -10.29 12.45
CA GLY A 284 17.84 -11.57 13.03
C GLY A 284 17.03 -12.79 12.56
N ARG A 285 17.02 -13.84 13.39
CA ARG A 285 16.21 -15.05 13.18
C ARG A 285 14.77 -14.80 13.61
N VAL A 286 13.81 -15.34 12.87
CA VAL A 286 12.40 -15.32 13.27
C VAL A 286 12.29 -15.98 14.64
N LYS A 287 11.75 -15.25 15.62
CA LYS A 287 11.59 -15.73 16.99
C LYS A 287 10.69 -16.98 16.97
N ARG A 288 11.08 -18.04 17.71
CA ARG A 288 10.28 -19.28 17.80
C ARG A 288 8.82 -19.02 18.21
N GLY A 289 8.59 -17.99 19.03
CA GLY A 289 7.25 -17.57 19.45
C GLY A 289 6.30 -17.24 18.30
N VAL A 290 6.82 -16.78 17.15
CA VAL A 290 5.99 -16.47 15.97
C VAL A 290 5.38 -17.74 15.38
N TYR A 291 6.18 -18.80 15.24
CA TYR A 291 5.71 -20.11 14.77
C TYR A 291 4.69 -20.71 15.73
N LEU A 292 4.94 -20.64 17.05
CA LEU A 292 3.99 -21.12 18.05
C LEU A 292 2.68 -20.34 18.04
N HIS A 293 2.74 -19.02 17.83
CA HIS A 293 1.55 -18.20 17.71
C HIS A 293 0.72 -18.61 16.50
N TYR A 294 1.35 -18.80 15.34
CA TYR A 294 0.68 -19.28 14.13
C TYR A 294 0.01 -20.65 14.34
N CYS A 295 0.72 -21.62 14.93
CA CYS A 295 0.16 -22.94 15.27
C CYS A 295 -1.01 -22.85 16.27
N LYS A 296 -0.97 -21.88 17.21
CA LYS A 296 -2.07 -21.64 18.15
C LYS A 296 -3.31 -21.07 17.44
N CYS A 297 -3.13 -20.18 16.46
CA CYS A 297 -4.22 -19.63 15.64
C CYS A 297 -4.89 -20.71 14.77
N MET A 298 -4.12 -21.65 14.22
CA MET A 298 -4.65 -22.80 13.48
C MET A 298 -5.44 -23.78 14.37
N GLY A 299 -5.20 -23.76 15.69
CA GLY A 299 -5.71 -24.73 16.64
C GLY A 299 -4.75 -25.90 16.82
N VAL A 300 -4.28 -26.10 18.05
CA VAL A 300 -3.24 -27.10 18.38
C VAL A 300 -3.67 -28.52 17.99
N TRP A 301 -4.93 -28.88 18.20
CA TRP A 301 -5.45 -30.20 17.86
C TRP A 301 -5.47 -30.49 16.36
N LEU A 302 -5.79 -29.49 15.55
CA LEU A 302 -5.77 -29.65 14.09
C LEU A 302 -4.33 -29.84 13.60
N VAL A 303 -3.38 -29.06 14.12
CA VAL A 303 -1.94 -29.19 13.79
C VAL A 303 -1.40 -30.57 14.21
N VAL A 304 -1.73 -31.05 15.40
CA VAL A 304 -1.33 -32.40 15.83
C VAL A 304 -1.98 -33.47 14.93
N GLY A 305 -3.24 -33.26 14.54
CA GLY A 305 -3.96 -34.13 13.61
C GLY A 305 -3.30 -34.24 12.24
N THR A 306 -2.84 -33.13 11.64
CA THR A 306 -2.17 -33.15 10.33
C THR A 306 -0.87 -33.94 10.36
N PHE A 307 -0.02 -33.70 11.36
CA PHE A 307 1.24 -34.43 11.52
C PHE A 307 1.00 -35.93 11.76
N SER A 308 0.00 -36.26 12.58
CA SER A 308 -0.33 -37.66 12.90
C SER A 308 -0.86 -38.42 11.67
N LEU A 309 -1.76 -37.82 10.89
CA LEU A 309 -2.29 -38.42 9.67
C LEU A 309 -1.24 -38.56 8.57
N SER A 310 -0.33 -37.60 8.45
CA SER A 310 0.81 -37.71 7.53
C SER A 310 1.81 -38.79 7.93
N LEU A 311 2.07 -38.94 9.24
CA LEU A 311 2.93 -40.03 9.70
C LEU A 311 2.27 -41.39 9.43
N LEU A 312 0.95 -41.50 9.62
CA LEU A 312 0.19 -42.70 9.31
C LEU A 312 0.21 -43.03 7.82
N SER A 313 0.06 -42.04 6.93
CA SER A 313 0.13 -42.27 5.48
C SER A 313 1.51 -42.75 5.06
N GLN A 314 2.58 -42.15 5.61
CA GLN A 314 3.94 -42.60 5.36
C GLN A 314 4.18 -44.01 5.91
N ALA A 315 3.70 -44.32 7.11
CA ALA A 315 3.81 -45.67 7.67
C ALA A 315 3.11 -46.71 6.79
N ALA A 316 1.91 -46.42 6.28
CA ALA A 316 1.20 -47.31 5.34
C ALA A 316 1.97 -47.51 4.03
N ALA A 317 2.59 -46.45 3.49
CA ALA A 317 3.44 -46.53 2.30
C ALA A 317 4.67 -47.43 2.53
N ILE A 318 5.33 -47.27 3.68
CA ILE A 318 6.48 -48.09 4.08
C ILE A 318 6.06 -49.55 4.24
N LEU A 319 4.94 -49.82 4.94
CA LEU A 319 4.41 -51.16 5.11
C LEU A 319 4.05 -51.83 3.79
N ALA A 320 3.46 -51.10 2.83
CA ALA A 320 3.20 -51.60 1.49
C ALA A 320 4.49 -52.03 0.77
N ASN A 321 5.55 -51.23 0.87
CA ASN A 321 6.86 -51.55 0.27
C ASN A 321 7.55 -52.74 0.95
N ILE A 322 7.51 -52.82 2.27
CA ILE A 322 8.03 -53.98 3.02
C ILE A 322 7.25 -55.24 2.66
N TRP A 323 5.93 -55.13 2.54
CA TRP A 323 5.06 -56.23 2.16
C TRP A 323 5.36 -56.72 0.73
N LEU A 324 5.57 -55.79 -0.21
CA LEU A 324 5.99 -56.11 -1.56
C LEU A 324 7.35 -56.83 -1.59
N SER A 325 8.32 -56.35 -0.78
CA SER A 325 9.61 -57.03 -0.62
C SER A 325 9.48 -58.44 -0.02
N ARG A 326 8.51 -58.65 0.87
CA ARG A 326 8.24 -59.98 1.43
C ARG A 326 7.63 -60.89 0.39
N TRP A 327 6.67 -60.39 -0.39
CA TRP A 327 6.02 -61.14 -1.47
C TRP A 327 7.05 -61.59 -2.52
N THR A 328 7.99 -60.73 -2.91
CA THR A 328 9.03 -61.10 -3.89
C THR A 328 10.06 -62.10 -3.35
N SER A 329 10.27 -62.17 -2.03
CA SER A 329 11.19 -63.11 -1.39
C SER A 329 10.61 -64.50 -1.11
N ASP A 330 9.29 -64.68 -1.23
CA ASP A 330 8.60 -65.92 -0.90
C ASP A 330 8.71 -66.95 -2.04
N LEU A 331 9.68 -67.87 -1.93
CA LEU A 331 9.87 -68.98 -2.88
C LEU A 331 8.64 -69.88 -3.00
N SER A 332 7.74 -69.89 -2.01
CA SER A 332 6.56 -70.77 -1.99
C SER A 332 5.38 -70.22 -2.79
N ALA A 333 5.50 -69.02 -3.35
CA ALA A 333 4.49 -68.39 -4.19
C ALA A 333 4.54 -68.88 -5.66
N ALA A 334 5.63 -69.52 -6.09
CA ALA A 334 5.78 -70.10 -7.43
C ALA A 334 6.32 -71.53 -7.33
N VAL A 335 5.42 -72.51 -7.42
CA VAL A 335 5.80 -73.94 -7.47
C VAL A 335 5.76 -74.38 -8.93
N ASN A 336 6.89 -74.87 -9.45
CA ASN A 336 7.03 -75.37 -10.84
C ASN A 336 6.56 -74.38 -11.94
N GLY A 337 6.82 -73.08 -11.79
CA GLY A 337 6.50 -72.06 -12.81
C GLY A 337 5.03 -71.63 -12.88
N THR A 338 4.16 -72.29 -12.10
CA THR A 338 2.77 -71.87 -11.85
C THR A 338 2.68 -71.13 -10.52
N GLN A 339 2.12 -69.92 -10.52
CA GLN A 339 1.88 -69.17 -9.30
C GLN A 339 0.69 -69.73 -8.53
N ASP A 340 0.87 -69.92 -7.23
CA ASP A 340 -0.21 -70.32 -6.32
C ASP A 340 -1.23 -69.17 -6.22
N MET A 341 -2.43 -69.41 -6.77
CA MET A 341 -3.48 -68.40 -6.91
C MET A 341 -3.95 -67.85 -5.57
N ASP A 342 -4.01 -68.68 -4.53
CA ASP A 342 -4.54 -68.29 -3.22
C ASP A 342 -3.54 -67.40 -2.48
N LYS A 343 -2.25 -67.76 -2.49
CA LYS A 343 -1.18 -66.93 -1.90
C LYS A 343 -1.01 -65.60 -2.63
N ARG A 344 -1.02 -65.62 -3.97
CA ARG A 344 -0.95 -64.40 -4.79
C ARG A 344 -2.10 -63.46 -4.45
N ASN A 345 -3.33 -63.97 -4.38
CA ASN A 345 -4.51 -63.17 -4.05
C ASN A 345 -4.41 -62.59 -2.63
N PHE A 346 -3.90 -63.35 -1.66
CA PHE A 346 -3.64 -62.85 -0.30
C PHE A 346 -2.62 -61.69 -0.28
N TYR A 347 -1.47 -61.85 -0.94
CA TYR A 347 -0.46 -60.79 -1.02
C TYR A 347 -1.01 -59.53 -1.70
N LEU A 348 -1.77 -59.68 -2.79
CA LEU A 348 -2.42 -58.58 -3.51
C LEU A 348 -3.48 -57.87 -2.65
N GLN A 349 -4.30 -58.62 -1.90
CA GLN A 349 -5.31 -58.03 -1.01
C GLN A 349 -4.66 -57.17 0.07
N VAL A 350 -3.64 -57.69 0.75
CA VAL A 350 -2.94 -56.93 1.80
C VAL A 350 -2.23 -55.71 1.22
N TYR A 351 -1.57 -55.84 0.08
CA TYR A 351 -0.95 -54.71 -0.62
C TYR A 351 -1.99 -53.63 -0.98
N PHE A 352 -3.14 -54.03 -1.52
CA PHE A 352 -4.24 -53.13 -1.83
C PHE A 352 -4.78 -52.42 -0.58
N THR A 353 -4.92 -53.12 0.56
CA THR A 353 -5.38 -52.49 1.80
C THR A 353 -4.42 -51.44 2.32
N PHE A 354 -3.10 -51.66 2.24
CA PHE A 354 -2.11 -50.64 2.62
C PHE A 354 -2.12 -49.45 1.66
N GLY A 355 -2.23 -49.69 0.35
CA GLY A 355 -2.36 -48.63 -0.64
C GLY A 355 -3.62 -47.77 -0.44
N LEU A 356 -4.76 -48.42 -0.16
CA LEU A 356 -6.01 -47.72 0.14
C LEU A 356 -5.90 -46.91 1.45
N ALA A 357 -5.33 -47.50 2.51
CA ALA A 357 -5.09 -46.81 3.77
C ALA A 357 -4.17 -45.60 3.60
N GLN A 358 -3.12 -45.72 2.79
CA GLN A 358 -2.24 -44.61 2.43
C GLN A 358 -3.01 -43.49 1.74
N VAL A 359 -3.77 -43.80 0.68
CA VAL A 359 -4.53 -42.79 -0.07
C VAL A 359 -5.54 -42.06 0.83
N VAL A 360 -6.30 -42.80 1.64
CA VAL A 360 -7.26 -42.23 2.59
C VAL A 360 -6.56 -41.33 3.60
N ALA A 361 -5.43 -41.77 4.16
CA ALA A 361 -4.67 -40.97 5.13
C ALA A 361 -4.05 -39.70 4.50
N VAL A 362 -3.55 -39.76 3.26
CA VAL A 362 -3.05 -38.58 2.52
C VAL A 362 -4.18 -37.57 2.28
N VAL A 363 -5.33 -38.03 1.79
CA VAL A 363 -6.49 -37.16 1.54
C VAL A 363 -6.98 -36.54 2.84
N ALA A 364 -7.12 -37.34 3.91
CA ALA A 364 -7.51 -36.84 5.23
C ALA A 364 -6.50 -35.79 5.76
N SER A 365 -5.19 -36.07 5.66
CA SER A 365 -4.15 -35.14 6.12
C SER A 365 -4.17 -33.82 5.36
N THR A 366 -4.34 -33.86 4.03
CA THR A 366 -4.39 -32.64 3.21
C THR A 366 -5.64 -31.80 3.48
N LEU A 367 -6.79 -32.44 3.68
CA LEU A 367 -8.03 -31.75 4.06
C LEU A 367 -7.94 -31.11 5.45
N VAL A 368 -7.44 -31.85 6.46
CA VAL A 368 -7.28 -31.30 7.81
C VAL A 368 -6.29 -30.13 7.80
N LEU A 369 -5.21 -30.21 7.02
CA LEU A 369 -4.25 -29.11 6.89
C LEU A 369 -4.88 -27.87 6.24
N ALA A 370 -5.65 -28.06 5.16
CA ALA A 370 -6.34 -26.97 4.49
C ALA A 370 -7.34 -26.27 5.43
N ILE A 371 -8.12 -27.03 6.19
CA ILE A 371 -9.06 -26.49 7.18
C ILE A 371 -8.30 -25.73 8.27
N ALA A 372 -7.22 -26.30 8.81
CA ALA A 372 -6.41 -25.69 9.86
C ALA A 372 -5.83 -24.33 9.42
N THR A 373 -5.32 -24.25 8.18
CA THR A 373 -4.73 -23.01 7.67
C THR A 373 -5.76 -21.93 7.39
N VAL A 374 -6.93 -22.29 6.85
CA VAL A 374 -8.03 -21.33 6.62
C VAL A 374 -8.58 -20.79 7.95
N MET A 375 -8.75 -21.66 8.96
CA MET A 375 -9.14 -21.22 10.30
C MET A 375 -8.09 -20.29 10.93
N GLY A 376 -6.80 -20.63 10.79
CA GLY A 376 -5.71 -19.81 11.29
C GLY A 376 -5.65 -18.43 10.63
N ALA A 377 -5.82 -18.37 9.31
CA ALA A 377 -5.81 -17.12 8.56
C ALA A 377 -7.01 -16.22 8.93
N ARG A 378 -8.21 -16.81 9.03
CA ARG A 378 -9.40 -16.10 9.50
C ARG A 378 -9.19 -15.49 10.90
N HIS A 379 -8.64 -16.26 11.83
CA HIS A 379 -8.39 -15.78 13.19
C HIS A 379 -7.38 -14.62 13.22
N LEU A 380 -6.31 -14.72 12.42
CA LEU A 380 -5.32 -13.64 12.28
C LEU A 380 -5.95 -12.37 11.68
N HIS A 381 -6.76 -12.51 10.63
CA HIS A 381 -7.43 -11.39 10.00
C HIS A 381 -8.41 -10.68 10.96
N GLU A 382 -9.29 -11.44 11.62
CA GLU A 382 -10.26 -10.90 12.59
C GLU A 382 -9.55 -10.21 13.77
N SER A 383 -8.44 -10.79 14.26
CA SER A 383 -7.63 -10.21 15.33
C SER A 383 -6.99 -8.89 14.93
N ILE A 384 -6.33 -8.85 13.77
CA ILE A 384 -5.69 -7.62 13.26
C ILE A 384 -6.74 -6.53 13.03
N LEU A 385 -7.86 -6.86 12.39
CA LEU A 385 -8.93 -5.91 12.12
C LEU A 385 -9.53 -5.32 13.41
N SER A 386 -9.86 -6.17 14.39
CA SER A 386 -10.39 -5.73 15.69
C SER A 386 -9.41 -4.84 16.45
N ASN A 387 -8.10 -5.14 16.39
CA ASN A 387 -7.08 -4.33 17.04
C ASN A 387 -6.90 -2.97 16.37
N ILE A 388 -6.86 -2.92 15.03
CA ILE A 388 -6.72 -1.66 14.27
C ILE A 388 -7.91 -0.73 14.57
N LEU A 389 -9.14 -1.25 14.59
CA LEU A 389 -10.34 -0.46 14.86
C LEU A 389 -10.38 0.13 16.29
N ARG A 390 -9.56 -0.40 17.21
CA ARG A 390 -9.44 0.07 18.60
C ARG A 390 -8.23 0.97 18.84
N CYS A 391 -7.39 1.19 17.83
CA CYS A 391 -6.23 2.06 17.96
C CYS A 391 -6.64 3.54 18.11
N PRO A 392 -5.91 4.34 18.92
CA PRO A 392 -6.14 5.79 19.02
C PRO A 392 -5.75 6.51 17.72
N MET A 393 -6.31 7.71 17.48
CA MET A 393 -5.99 8.51 16.29
C MET A 393 -4.49 8.78 16.10
N SER A 394 -3.73 8.90 17.20
CA SER A 394 -2.28 9.08 17.14
C SER A 394 -1.52 7.96 16.41
N PHE A 395 -2.08 6.73 16.39
CA PHE A 395 -1.51 5.62 15.61
C PHE A 395 -1.66 5.87 14.11
N PHE A 396 -2.81 6.40 13.68
CA PHE A 396 -3.12 6.68 12.28
C PHE A 396 -2.37 7.92 11.76
N ASP A 397 -2.10 8.89 12.62
CA ASP A 397 -1.33 10.09 12.25
C ASP A 397 0.17 9.78 12.06
N THR A 398 0.69 8.77 12.75
CA THR A 398 2.11 8.37 12.70
C THR A 398 2.39 7.21 11.75
N THR A 399 1.37 6.42 11.42
CA THR A 399 1.47 5.23 10.56
C THR A 399 0.91 5.52 9.18
N PRO A 400 1.72 5.43 8.10
CA PRO A 400 1.22 5.63 6.74
C PRO A 400 0.06 4.69 6.41
N MET A 401 -1.00 5.21 5.77
CA MET A 401 -2.17 4.43 5.40
C MET A 401 -1.81 3.23 4.50
N GLY A 402 -0.82 3.40 3.61
CA GLY A 402 -0.31 2.31 2.77
C GLY A 402 0.22 1.11 3.56
N ARG A 403 0.79 1.32 4.76
CA ARG A 403 1.27 0.23 5.62
C ARG A 403 0.12 -0.62 6.15
N ILE A 404 -0.94 0.03 6.62
CA ILE A 404 -2.14 -0.65 7.15
C ILE A 404 -2.80 -1.46 6.03
N VAL A 405 -2.94 -0.84 4.85
CA VAL A 405 -3.51 -1.51 3.67
C VAL A 405 -2.65 -2.71 3.26
N ASN A 406 -1.33 -2.58 3.15
CA ASN A 406 -0.45 -3.71 2.80
C ASN A 406 -0.53 -4.87 3.79
N ARG A 407 -0.68 -4.60 5.10
CA ARG A 407 -0.85 -5.64 6.13
C ARG A 407 -2.18 -6.38 5.98
N LEU A 408 -3.25 -5.68 5.60
CA LEU A 408 -4.59 -6.25 5.39
C LEU A 408 -4.80 -6.84 3.99
N SER A 409 -3.91 -6.57 3.03
CA SER A 409 -4.01 -7.07 1.65
C SER A 409 -2.88 -8.04 1.31
N LYS A 410 -1.63 -7.57 1.21
CA LYS A 410 -0.54 -8.39 0.68
C LYS A 410 -0.02 -9.40 1.69
N ASP A 411 0.08 -9.01 2.96
CA ASP A 411 0.55 -9.95 3.98
C ASP A 411 -0.50 -11.02 4.30
N ILE A 412 -1.80 -10.66 4.28
CA ILE A 412 -2.85 -11.66 4.44
C ILE A 412 -2.91 -12.61 3.23
N ASP A 413 -2.71 -12.11 2.00
CA ASP A 413 -2.57 -12.94 0.80
C ASP A 413 -1.44 -13.97 0.94
N VAL A 414 -0.29 -13.58 1.52
CA VAL A 414 0.80 -14.52 1.82
C VAL A 414 0.38 -15.58 2.84
N VAL A 415 -0.38 -15.19 3.87
CA VAL A 415 -0.90 -16.11 4.90
C VAL A 415 -1.97 -17.06 4.33
N ASP A 416 -2.79 -16.59 3.40
CA ASP A 416 -3.89 -17.35 2.78
C ASP A 416 -3.40 -18.34 1.72
N ASN A 417 -2.47 -17.90 0.85
CA ASN A 417 -2.13 -18.65 -0.36
C ASN A 417 -0.73 -19.28 -0.29
N MET A 418 0.28 -18.50 0.16
CA MET A 418 1.67 -18.94 0.07
C MET A 418 2.08 -19.80 1.25
N LEU A 419 1.66 -19.44 2.46
CA LEU A 419 2.03 -20.13 3.68
C LEU A 419 1.47 -21.56 3.74
N PRO A 420 0.19 -21.83 3.38
CA PRO A 420 -0.35 -23.19 3.40
C PRO A 420 0.35 -24.10 2.40
N LYS A 421 0.66 -23.59 1.20
CA LYS A 421 1.43 -24.32 0.17
C LYS A 421 2.82 -24.68 0.70
N ASN A 422 3.54 -23.72 1.27
CA ASN A 422 4.88 -23.94 1.82
C ASN A 422 4.87 -24.89 3.02
N LEU A 423 3.87 -24.77 3.89
CA LEU A 423 3.70 -25.64 5.05
C LEU A 423 3.44 -27.08 4.62
N ARG A 424 2.58 -27.30 3.61
CA ARG A 424 2.35 -28.61 3.02
C ARG A 424 3.63 -29.20 2.43
N MET A 425 4.33 -28.44 1.58
CA MET A 425 5.59 -28.90 0.98
C MET A 425 6.64 -29.25 2.05
N ALA A 426 6.76 -28.43 3.10
CA ALA A 426 7.67 -28.70 4.20
C ALA A 426 7.27 -29.94 5.01
N GLN A 427 5.98 -30.12 5.29
CA GLN A 427 5.45 -31.29 5.98
C GLN A 427 5.70 -32.57 5.19
N ASP A 428 5.39 -32.57 3.90
CA ASP A 428 5.61 -33.72 2.99
C ASP A 428 7.10 -34.07 2.91
N ALA A 429 7.98 -33.07 2.78
CA ALA A 429 9.42 -33.27 2.77
C ALA A 429 9.94 -33.84 4.10
N LEU A 430 9.52 -33.29 5.25
CA LEU A 430 9.95 -33.75 6.57
C LEU A 430 9.53 -35.20 6.83
N VAL A 431 8.28 -35.53 6.52
CA VAL A 431 7.72 -36.88 6.73
C VAL A 431 8.37 -37.89 5.78
N THR A 432 8.60 -37.51 4.51
CA THR A 432 9.25 -38.38 3.53
C THR A 432 10.71 -38.65 3.92
N VAL A 433 11.50 -37.62 4.25
CA VAL A 433 12.89 -37.79 4.68
C VAL A 433 12.98 -38.62 5.96
N PHE A 434 12.11 -38.37 6.93
CA PHE A 434 12.07 -39.19 8.14
C PHE A 434 11.73 -40.65 7.82
N GLY A 435 10.72 -40.89 6.98
CA GLY A 435 10.31 -42.23 6.58
C GLY A 435 11.40 -43.00 5.82
N THR A 436 12.10 -42.36 4.88
CA THR A 436 13.19 -42.99 4.13
C THR A 436 14.39 -43.31 5.03
N LEU A 437 14.74 -42.42 5.96
CA LEU A 437 15.78 -42.69 6.96
C LEU A 437 15.43 -43.91 7.81
N VAL A 438 14.19 -44.03 8.29
CA VAL A 438 13.75 -45.19 9.08
C VAL A 438 13.90 -46.50 8.30
N ILE A 439 13.48 -46.53 7.02
CA ILE A 439 13.63 -47.73 6.17
C ILE A 439 15.08 -48.10 5.98
N ILE A 440 15.95 -47.14 5.65
CA ILE A 440 17.37 -47.39 5.39
C ILE A 440 18.06 -47.91 6.65
N ILE A 441 17.76 -47.33 7.81
CA ILE A 441 18.32 -47.78 9.10
C ILE A 441 17.83 -49.20 9.43
N TRP A 442 16.56 -49.51 9.18
CA TRP A 442 16.02 -50.85 9.40
C TRP A 442 16.63 -51.90 8.46
N SER A 443 16.83 -51.54 7.19
CA SER A 443 17.40 -52.44 6.18
C SER A 443 18.91 -52.61 6.31
N THR A 444 19.65 -51.53 6.59
CA THR A 444 21.13 -51.52 6.67
C THR A 444 21.60 -50.61 7.82
N PRO A 445 21.67 -51.11 9.08
CA PRO A 445 21.99 -50.29 10.25
C PRO A 445 23.37 -49.61 10.20
N LEU A 446 24.35 -50.24 9.52
CA LEU A 446 25.70 -49.69 9.39
C LEU A 446 25.74 -48.38 8.56
N PHE A 447 24.71 -48.11 7.75
CA PHE A 447 24.64 -46.91 6.92
C PHE A 447 24.45 -45.61 7.72
N VAL A 448 24.08 -45.70 9.00
CA VAL A 448 23.96 -44.53 9.91
C VAL A 448 25.25 -43.72 9.96
N ILE A 449 26.41 -44.38 9.87
CA ILE A 449 27.72 -43.72 9.88
C ILE A 449 27.86 -42.75 8.70
N ALA A 450 27.29 -43.08 7.54
CA ALA A 450 27.32 -42.24 6.33
C ALA A 450 26.40 -41.01 6.42
N PHE A 451 25.31 -41.06 7.21
CA PHE A 451 24.42 -39.91 7.39
C PHE A 451 25.06 -38.78 8.21
N VAL A 452 25.99 -39.09 9.12
CA VAL A 452 26.66 -38.08 9.95
C VAL A 452 27.43 -37.05 9.12
N PRO A 453 28.38 -37.42 8.23
CA PRO A 453 29.10 -36.44 7.41
C PRO A 453 28.20 -35.71 6.41
N ILE A 454 27.20 -36.40 5.83
CA ILE A 454 26.22 -35.77 4.92
C ILE A 454 25.38 -34.73 5.67
N GLY A 455 24.93 -35.04 6.89
CA GLY A 455 24.17 -34.12 7.74
C GLY A 455 24.96 -32.88 8.13
N ILE A 456 26.26 -33.03 8.42
CA ILE A 456 27.17 -31.90 8.70
C ILE A 456 27.30 -31.01 7.46
N LEU A 457 27.56 -31.60 6.28
CA LEU A 457 27.64 -30.85 5.02
C LEU A 457 26.34 -30.09 4.73
N TYR A 458 25.20 -30.76 4.87
CA TYR A 458 23.89 -30.15 4.64
C TYR A 458 23.60 -29.02 5.64
N TYR A 459 24.00 -29.17 6.90
CA TYR A 459 23.88 -28.12 7.90
C TYR A 459 24.65 -26.84 7.50
N TYR A 460 25.88 -26.98 7.00
CA TYR A 460 26.67 -25.83 6.54
C TYR A 460 26.07 -25.18 5.28
N LEU A 461 25.68 -25.99 4.29
CA LEU A 461 25.00 -25.50 3.08
C LEU A 461 23.71 -24.77 3.42
N GLN A 462 22.86 -25.35 4.27
CA GLN A 462 21.63 -24.74 4.73
C GLN A 462 21.90 -23.42 5.46
N LYS A 463 22.93 -23.36 6.31
CA LYS A 463 23.29 -22.13 7.04
C LYS A 463 23.68 -21.00 6.08
N ILE A 464 24.51 -21.28 5.07
CA ILE A 464 24.93 -20.30 4.07
C ILE A 464 23.72 -19.85 3.25
N TYR A 465 22.98 -20.79 2.67
CA TYR A 465 21.83 -20.50 1.82
C TYR A 465 20.75 -19.68 2.52
N VAL A 466 20.34 -20.09 3.73
CA VAL A 466 19.28 -19.40 4.50
C VAL A 466 19.72 -18.01 4.96
N THR A 467 21.02 -17.78 5.16
CA THR A 467 21.53 -16.45 5.52
C THR A 467 21.50 -15.54 4.30
N THR A 468 22.06 -15.98 3.17
CA THR A 468 22.11 -15.20 1.92
C THR A 468 20.72 -14.95 1.33
N SER A 469 19.89 -15.99 1.17
CA SER A 469 18.55 -15.88 0.60
C SER A 469 17.66 -14.90 1.37
N ARG A 470 17.79 -14.87 2.70
CA ARG A 470 17.03 -13.93 3.55
C ARG A 470 17.46 -12.49 3.34
N GLN A 471 18.77 -12.24 3.22
CA GLN A 471 19.27 -10.88 2.99
C GLN A 471 18.85 -10.39 1.61
N ILE A 472 18.95 -11.23 0.58
CA ILE A 472 18.47 -10.90 -0.78
C ILE A 472 16.98 -10.54 -0.74
N LYS A 473 16.13 -11.37 -0.13
CA LYS A 473 14.69 -11.07 0.02
C LYS A 473 14.42 -9.79 0.80
N ARG A 474 15.26 -9.46 1.79
CA ARG A 474 15.14 -8.20 2.55
C ARG A 474 15.48 -7.01 1.67
N ILE A 475 16.57 -7.07 0.92
CA ILE A 475 16.98 -6.00 0.00
C ILE A 475 15.90 -5.83 -1.08
N GLU A 476 15.41 -6.91 -1.68
CA GLU A 476 14.31 -6.88 -2.67
C GLU A 476 13.06 -6.18 -2.11
N SER A 477 12.62 -6.54 -0.90
CA SER A 477 11.44 -5.93 -0.29
C SER A 477 11.63 -4.44 -0.01
N VAL A 478 12.83 -4.02 0.40
CA VAL A 478 13.14 -2.62 0.69
C VAL A 478 13.25 -1.80 -0.58
N THR A 479 13.88 -2.31 -1.63
CA THR A 479 14.02 -1.60 -2.92
C THR A 479 12.73 -1.56 -3.73
N ARG A 480 11.80 -2.48 -3.49
CA ARG A 480 10.49 -2.49 -4.17
C ARG A 480 9.52 -1.41 -3.68
N SER A 481 9.52 -1.08 -2.38
CA SER A 481 8.54 -0.12 -1.82
C SER A 481 8.60 1.29 -2.45
N PRO A 482 9.78 1.89 -2.69
CA PRO A 482 9.88 3.21 -3.32
C PRO A 482 9.27 3.30 -4.73
N ILE A 483 9.25 2.20 -5.49
CA ILE A 483 8.65 2.14 -6.83
C ILE A 483 7.15 2.42 -6.73
N TYR A 484 6.46 1.73 -5.81
CA TYR A 484 5.02 1.90 -5.59
C TYR A 484 4.67 3.28 -5.03
N SER A 485 5.45 3.78 -4.08
CA SER A 485 5.23 5.13 -3.53
C SER A 485 5.39 6.20 -4.62
N HIS A 486 6.46 6.13 -5.42
CA HIS A 486 6.69 7.07 -6.53
C HIS A 486 5.58 6.97 -7.60
N PHE A 487 5.12 5.77 -7.92
CA PHE A 487 4.01 5.57 -8.85
C PHE A 487 2.69 6.16 -8.31
N SER A 488 2.38 5.93 -7.04
CA SER A 488 1.17 6.48 -6.40
C SER A 488 1.18 8.00 -6.33
N GLU A 489 2.33 8.60 -5.99
CA GLU A 489 2.53 10.05 -6.01
C GLU A 489 2.37 10.63 -7.42
N THR A 490 2.95 9.95 -8.43
CA THR A 490 2.80 10.33 -9.84
C THR A 490 1.33 10.32 -10.25
N LEU A 491 0.57 9.27 -9.90
CA LEU A 491 -0.85 9.14 -10.24
C LEU A 491 -1.71 10.23 -9.59
N SER A 492 -1.43 10.58 -8.33
CA SER A 492 -2.14 11.66 -7.64
C SER A 492 -1.78 13.04 -8.19
N GLY A 493 -0.59 13.19 -8.79
CA GLY A 493 -0.03 14.47 -9.25
C GLY A 493 -0.01 14.64 -10.77
N VAL A 494 -0.66 13.78 -11.56
CA VAL A 494 -0.53 13.77 -13.04
C VAL A 494 -0.80 15.12 -13.68
N SER A 495 -1.86 15.82 -13.25
CA SER A 495 -2.22 17.14 -13.78
C SER A 495 -1.11 18.17 -13.54
N SER A 496 -0.54 18.19 -12.33
CA SER A 496 0.58 19.06 -11.98
C SER A 496 1.84 18.72 -12.76
N ILE A 497 2.21 17.43 -12.85
CA ILE A 497 3.41 16.98 -13.55
C ILE A 497 3.37 17.41 -15.03
N ARG A 498 2.21 17.27 -15.68
CA ARG A 498 2.00 17.72 -17.07
C ARG A 498 2.01 19.24 -17.20
N ALA A 499 1.41 19.96 -16.26
CA ALA A 499 1.40 21.42 -16.27
C ALA A 499 2.84 21.99 -16.21
N TYR A 500 3.71 21.40 -15.39
CA TYR A 500 5.13 21.80 -15.28
C TYR A 500 6.04 21.19 -16.35
N LYS A 501 5.55 20.29 -17.22
CA LYS A 501 6.33 19.61 -18.28
C LYS A 501 7.58 18.88 -17.76
N VAL A 502 7.45 18.22 -16.59
CA VAL A 502 8.56 17.51 -15.91
C VAL A 502 8.45 15.99 -16.02
N GLU A 503 7.72 15.46 -17.01
CA GLU A 503 7.45 14.03 -17.19
C GLU A 503 8.73 13.21 -17.29
N LYS A 504 9.72 13.68 -18.08
CA LYS A 504 11.00 12.98 -18.27
C LYS A 504 11.74 12.76 -16.95
N ARG A 505 11.70 13.73 -16.04
CA ARG A 505 12.34 13.62 -14.72
C ARG A 505 11.72 12.50 -13.90
N PHE A 506 10.38 12.43 -13.86
CA PHE A 506 9.65 11.38 -13.15
C PHE A 506 9.88 10.01 -13.80
N ILE A 507 9.89 9.92 -15.13
CA ILE A 507 10.18 8.67 -15.85
C ILE A 507 11.60 8.16 -15.51
N ASN A 508 12.61 9.02 -15.61
CA ASN A 508 13.99 8.64 -15.29
C ASN A 508 14.14 8.19 -13.84
N THR A 509 13.50 8.90 -12.91
CA THR A 509 13.51 8.53 -11.47
C THR A 509 12.83 7.18 -11.24
N LEU A 510 11.75 6.88 -11.96
CA LEU A 510 11.09 5.58 -11.88
C LEU A 510 11.99 4.47 -12.43
N LEU A 511 12.63 4.67 -13.59
CA LEU A 511 13.54 3.71 -14.19
C LEU A 511 14.71 3.39 -13.25
N GLU A 512 15.34 4.40 -12.65
CA GLU A 512 16.45 4.21 -11.69
C GLU A 512 16.02 3.36 -10.47
N LYS A 513 14.81 3.59 -9.95
CA LYS A 513 14.26 2.79 -8.85
C LYS A 513 13.98 1.34 -9.27
N VAL A 514 13.49 1.14 -10.50
CA VAL A 514 13.26 -0.20 -11.06
C VAL A 514 14.58 -0.93 -11.28
N ASP A 515 15.58 -0.28 -11.87
CA ASP A 515 16.92 -0.84 -12.10
C ASP A 515 17.57 -1.26 -10.78
N THR A 516 17.47 -0.41 -9.76
CA THR A 516 17.96 -0.73 -8.40
C THR A 516 17.30 -1.98 -7.84
N ASN A 517 16.00 -2.18 -8.07
CA ASN A 517 15.30 -3.39 -7.64
C ASN A 517 15.71 -4.63 -8.46
N GLN A 518 15.90 -4.49 -9.77
CA GLN A 518 16.29 -5.58 -10.66
C GLN A 518 17.69 -6.13 -10.35
N VAL A 519 18.66 -5.26 -10.04
CA VAL A 519 20.01 -5.66 -9.60
C VAL A 519 19.97 -6.57 -8.35
N CYS A 520 18.93 -6.46 -7.53
CA CYS A 520 18.77 -7.29 -6.34
C CYS A 520 18.16 -8.67 -6.65
N LEU A 521 17.51 -8.83 -7.80
CA LEU A 521 16.76 -10.03 -8.19
C LEU A 521 17.62 -11.02 -8.98
N ILE A 522 18.63 -10.52 -9.70
CA ILE A 522 19.56 -11.28 -10.52
C ILE A 522 20.95 -11.18 -9.86
N PRO A 523 21.30 -12.07 -8.91
CA PRO A 523 22.65 -12.13 -8.35
C PRO A 523 23.70 -12.61 -9.36
#